data_AF-A0A7C2E256-F1
#
_entry.id   AF-A0A7C2E256-F1
#
_cell.length_a   1.000
_cell.length_b   1.000
_cell.length_c   1.000
_cell.angle_alpha   90.00
_cell.angle_beta   90.00
_cell.angle_gamma   90.00
#
_symmetry.space_group_name_H-M   'P 1'
#
loop_
_entity.id
_entity.type
_entity.pdbx_description
1 polymer ?
#
loop_
_entity_poly.entity_id
_entity_poly.type
_entity_poly.pdbx_seq_one_letter_code
_entity_poly.pdbx_strand_id
1 'polypeptide(L)'
;MNPGQAKKYLKQLRQRQEQYLYYLGQLAYKAGEQGKLEDAEMNEAYRTLKGIQAQIAQWEAWLEQQRAAKAAAQRTGCPYCGASVVKGAAFCPSCGRPIATAAVPPMATPPGAAPSPMGPPAPAAPGQPVIAPPAMGVPVPPSQAVTAPPAMGSPVTPEKGRKCPRCGSALDEDALFCGNCGAKVEA
;
A
#
# COMPACT_ATOMS: atom_id res chain seq x y z
N MET A 1 -5.06 51.67 1.20
CA MET A 1 -4.79 50.21 1.35
C MET A 1 -3.51 49.89 0.60
N ASN A 2 -2.43 49.51 1.28
CA ASN A 2 -1.15 49.27 0.62
C ASN A 2 -1.12 47.90 -0.08
N PRO A 3 -0.37 47.71 -1.18
CA PRO A 3 -0.34 46.46 -1.95
C PRO A 3 0.11 45.25 -1.10
N GLY A 4 0.98 45.46 -0.11
CA GLY A 4 1.36 44.41 0.85
C GLY A 4 0.22 44.01 1.80
N GLN A 5 -0.62 44.96 2.21
CA GLN A 5 -1.82 44.68 3.03
C GLN A 5 -2.87 43.92 2.21
N ALA A 6 -3.07 44.29 0.94
CA ALA A 6 -3.96 43.58 0.03
C ALA A 6 -3.54 42.11 -0.18
N LYS A 7 -2.24 41.83 -0.36
CA LYS A 7 -1.71 40.45 -0.47
C LYS A 7 -1.97 39.64 0.80
N LYS A 8 -1.74 40.22 1.98
CA LYS A 8 -2.02 39.57 3.27
C LYS A 8 -3.52 39.26 3.41
N TYR A 9 -4.37 40.22 3.07
CA TYR A 9 -5.82 40.06 3.13
C TYR A 9 -6.33 38.99 2.16
N LEU A 10 -5.81 38.95 0.92
CA LEU A 10 -6.12 37.90 -0.04
C LEU A 10 -5.72 36.51 0.45
N LYS A 11 -4.54 36.38 1.08
CA LYS A 11 -4.12 35.11 1.68
C LYS A 11 -5.07 34.66 2.78
N GLN A 12 -5.45 35.59 3.67
CA GLN A 12 -6.42 35.31 4.74
C GLN A 12 -7.79 34.90 4.19
N LEU A 13 -8.28 35.57 3.14
CA LEU A 13 -9.55 35.22 2.50
C LEU A 13 -9.51 33.84 1.86
N ARG A 14 -8.42 33.48 1.17
CA ARG A 14 -8.27 32.12 0.60
C ARG A 14 -8.24 31.05 1.69
N GLN A 15 -7.47 31.27 2.75
CA GLN A 15 -7.43 30.33 3.87
C GLN A 15 -8.82 30.14 4.49
N ARG A 16 -9.59 31.22 4.65
CA ARG A 16 -10.96 31.15 5.17
C ARG A 16 -11.92 30.48 4.18
N GLN A 17 -11.74 30.67 2.87
CA GLN A 17 -12.48 29.95 1.83
C GLN A 17 -12.24 28.44 1.95
N GLU A 18 -10.98 28.00 2.05
CA GLU A 18 -10.62 26.58 2.22
C GLU A 18 -11.25 25.98 3.49
N GLN A 19 -11.20 26.72 4.61
CA GLN A 19 -11.85 26.31 5.86
C GLN A 19 -13.37 26.13 5.70
N TYR A 20 -14.04 27.05 4.99
CA TYR A 20 -15.47 26.94 4.75
C TYR A 20 -15.84 25.80 3.81
N LEU A 21 -15.03 25.53 2.78
CA LEU A 21 -15.23 24.38 1.90
C LEU A 21 -15.12 23.06 2.67
N TYR A 22 -14.13 22.96 3.56
CA TYR A 22 -13.99 21.79 4.44
C TYR A 22 -15.21 21.65 5.37
N TYR A 23 -15.65 22.74 6.00
CA TYR A 23 -16.83 22.72 6.86
C TYR A 23 -18.12 22.33 6.12
N LEU A 24 -18.30 22.82 4.89
CA LEU A 24 -19.42 22.39 4.02
C LEU A 24 -19.37 20.88 3.76
N GLY A 25 -18.19 20.34 3.47
CA GLY A 25 -17.99 18.89 3.32
C GLY A 25 -18.37 18.10 4.58
N GLN A 26 -18.02 18.59 5.78
CA GLN A 26 -18.41 17.96 7.05
C GLN A 26 -19.92 17.96 7.24
N LEU A 27 -20.61 19.05 6.91
CA LEU A 27 -22.07 19.13 6.98
C LEU A 27 -22.73 18.15 6.01
N ALA A 28 -22.24 18.06 4.77
CA ALA A 28 -22.72 17.09 3.79
C ALA A 28 -22.50 15.66 4.26
N TYR A 29 -21.31 15.33 4.81
CA TYR A 29 -21.04 14.01 5.36
C TYR A 29 -21.99 13.66 6.51
N LYS A 30 -22.20 14.59 7.45
CA LYS A 30 -23.14 14.42 8.58
C LYS A 30 -24.58 14.28 8.11
N ALA A 31 -24.99 15.03 7.09
CA ALA A 31 -26.30 14.88 6.46
C ALA A 31 -26.45 13.48 5.85
N GLY A 32 -25.38 12.90 5.31
CA GLY A 32 -25.36 11.56 4.72
C GLY A 32 -25.51 10.47 5.74
N GLU A 33 -24.87 10.61 6.89
CA GLU A 33 -25.09 9.71 8.00
C GLU A 33 -26.52 9.77 8.54
N GLN A 34 -27.19 10.92 8.39
CA GLN A 34 -28.60 11.09 8.75
C GLN A 34 -29.57 10.68 7.61
N GLY A 35 -29.06 10.27 6.44
CA GLY A 35 -29.89 9.97 5.27
C GLY A 35 -30.61 11.19 4.67
N LYS A 36 -30.16 12.41 4.97
CA LYS A 36 -30.78 13.67 4.55
C LYS A 36 -30.13 14.29 3.30
N LEU A 37 -29.46 13.49 2.47
CA LEU A 37 -29.03 13.96 1.14
C LEU A 37 -30.12 13.71 0.13
N GLU A 38 -30.77 14.79 -0.27
CA GLU A 38 -31.78 14.80 -1.33
C GLU A 38 -31.13 14.80 -2.72
N ASP A 39 -29.96 15.44 -2.84
CA ASP A 39 -29.24 15.55 -4.09
C ASP A 39 -28.61 14.20 -4.50
N ALA A 40 -28.96 13.71 -5.69
CA ALA A 40 -28.57 12.38 -6.15
C ALA A 40 -27.06 12.25 -6.36
N GLU A 41 -26.43 13.26 -6.95
CA GLU A 41 -24.98 13.27 -7.20
C GLU A 41 -24.22 13.31 -5.86
N MET A 42 -24.67 14.15 -4.93
CA MET A 42 -24.04 14.26 -3.62
C MET A 42 -24.22 12.97 -2.78
N ASN A 43 -25.37 12.30 -2.91
CA ASN A 43 -25.61 11.01 -2.25
C ASN A 43 -24.72 9.90 -2.83
N GLU A 44 -24.56 9.81 -4.16
CA GLU A 44 -23.63 8.86 -4.79
C GLU A 44 -22.18 9.10 -4.36
N ALA A 45 -21.74 10.35 -4.33
CA ALA A 45 -20.42 10.72 -3.83
C ALA A 45 -20.22 10.31 -2.36
N TYR A 46 -21.23 10.53 -1.50
CA TYR A 46 -21.21 10.09 -0.11
C TYR A 46 -21.11 8.56 0.01
N ARG A 47 -21.90 7.81 -0.76
CA ARG A 47 -21.87 6.34 -0.76
C ARG A 47 -20.51 5.81 -1.21
N THR A 48 -19.93 6.40 -2.25
CA THR A 48 -18.58 6.08 -2.73
C THR A 48 -17.54 6.32 -1.63
N LEU A 49 -17.60 7.47 -0.95
CA LEU A 49 -16.70 7.79 0.16
C LEU A 49 -16.85 6.82 1.35
N LYS A 50 -18.07 6.38 1.68
CA LYS A 50 -18.27 5.33 2.70
C LYS A 50 -17.70 3.97 2.27
N GLY A 51 -17.81 3.62 0.99
CA GLY A 51 -17.17 2.43 0.41
C GLY A 51 -15.66 2.46 0.58
N ILE A 52 -15.02 3.56 0.22
CA ILE A 52 -13.56 3.75 0.37
C ILE A 52 -13.16 3.67 1.85
N GLN A 53 -13.90 4.29 2.77
CA GLN A 53 -13.62 4.19 4.21
C GLN A 53 -13.70 2.75 4.72
N ALA A 54 -14.69 1.97 4.25
CA ALA A 54 -14.78 0.55 4.57
C ALA A 54 -13.57 -0.23 4.01
N GLN A 55 -13.13 0.09 2.78
CA GLN A 55 -11.93 -0.48 2.18
C GLN A 55 -10.66 -0.15 2.98
N ILE A 56 -10.52 1.07 3.48
CA ILE A 56 -9.39 1.45 4.35
C ILE A 56 -9.42 0.60 5.62
N ALA A 57 -10.56 0.54 6.30
CA ALA A 57 -10.70 -0.21 7.54
C ALA A 57 -10.39 -1.72 7.39
N GLN A 58 -10.86 -2.37 6.30
CA GLN A 58 -10.53 -3.78 6.04
C GLN A 58 -9.02 -4.00 5.81
N TRP A 59 -8.35 -3.08 5.10
CA TRP A 59 -6.93 -3.22 4.79
C TRP A 59 -6.08 -2.97 6.03
N GLU A 60 -6.44 -1.98 6.84
CA GLU A 60 -5.81 -1.72 8.13
C GLU A 60 -5.95 -2.92 9.07
N ALA A 61 -7.16 -3.49 9.19
CA ALA A 61 -7.40 -4.69 9.98
C ALA A 61 -6.61 -5.90 9.47
N TRP A 62 -6.52 -6.08 8.15
CA TRP A 62 -5.71 -7.14 7.54
C TRP A 62 -4.22 -6.97 7.86
N LEU A 63 -3.69 -5.74 7.77
CA LEU A 63 -2.30 -5.44 8.12
C LEU A 63 -2.02 -5.69 9.60
N GLU A 64 -2.95 -5.33 10.48
CA GLU A 64 -2.84 -5.62 11.91
C GLU A 64 -2.82 -7.12 12.18
N GLN A 65 -3.73 -7.89 11.57
CA GLN A 65 -3.78 -9.34 11.70
C GLN A 65 -2.47 -9.99 11.21
N GLN A 66 -1.95 -9.56 10.07
CA GLN A 66 -0.67 -10.04 9.55
C GLN A 66 0.49 -9.72 10.50
N ARG A 67 0.51 -8.50 11.05
CA ARG A 67 1.51 -8.10 12.05
C ARG A 67 1.40 -8.95 13.31
N ALA A 68 0.19 -9.19 13.81
CA ALA A 68 -0.06 -10.00 15.00
C ALA A 68 0.30 -11.47 14.77
N ALA A 69 -0.07 -12.05 13.63
CA ALA A 69 0.28 -13.41 13.25
C ALA A 69 1.79 -13.58 13.13
N LYS A 70 2.49 -12.63 12.49
CA LYS A 70 3.95 -12.62 12.42
C LYS A 70 4.59 -12.47 13.80
N ALA A 71 4.07 -11.58 14.66
CA ALA A 71 4.57 -11.42 16.02
C ALA A 71 4.38 -12.69 16.86
N ALA A 72 3.24 -13.38 16.73
CA ALA A 72 2.99 -14.66 17.39
C ALA A 72 3.90 -15.78 16.85
N ALA A 73 4.07 -15.86 15.53
CA ALA A 73 5.00 -16.80 14.90
C ALA A 73 6.45 -16.52 15.30
N GLN A 74 6.78 -15.28 15.66
CA GLN A 74 8.08 -14.88 16.19
C GLN A 74 8.22 -15.09 17.70
N ARG A 75 7.21 -15.54 18.44
CA ARG A 75 7.38 -15.92 19.85
C ARG A 75 7.74 -17.40 19.97
N THR A 76 8.70 -17.68 20.85
CA THR A 76 9.19 -19.02 21.18
C THR A 76 9.44 -19.09 22.69
N GLY A 77 9.21 -20.24 23.31
CA GLY A 77 9.49 -20.44 24.74
C GLY A 77 10.99 -20.49 25.03
N CYS A 78 11.40 -19.95 26.17
CA CYS A 78 12.76 -20.12 26.68
C CYS A 78 12.93 -21.55 27.22
N PRO A 79 13.98 -22.29 26.82
CA PRO A 79 14.19 -23.67 27.27
C PRO A 79 14.54 -23.80 28.77
N TYR A 80 14.95 -22.70 29.42
CA TYR A 80 15.41 -22.73 30.82
C TYR A 80 14.36 -22.29 31.83
N CYS A 81 13.47 -21.36 31.47
CA CYS A 81 12.45 -20.81 32.39
C CYS A 81 11.03 -20.82 31.81
N GLY A 82 10.84 -21.23 30.56
CA GLY A 82 9.53 -21.26 29.90
C GLY A 82 8.97 -19.91 29.45
N ALA A 83 9.65 -18.79 29.73
CA ALA A 83 9.16 -17.46 29.34
C ALA A 83 9.08 -17.28 27.81
N SER A 84 8.10 -16.51 27.34
CA SER A 84 7.95 -16.20 25.91
C SER A 84 9.00 -15.19 25.44
N VAL A 85 9.80 -15.56 24.45
CA VAL A 85 10.87 -14.71 23.89
C VAL A 85 10.73 -14.63 22.37
N VAL A 86 11.19 -13.53 21.78
CA VAL A 86 11.24 -13.37 20.33
C VAL A 86 12.27 -14.34 19.73
N LYS A 87 11.94 -14.97 18.60
CA LYS A 87 12.82 -15.86 17.82
C LYS A 87 14.09 -15.09 17.44
N GLY A 88 15.25 -15.65 17.79
CA GLY A 88 16.55 -15.03 17.56
C GLY A 88 17.01 -14.04 18.63
N ALA A 89 16.27 -13.87 19.73
CA ALA A 89 16.77 -13.08 20.86
C ALA A 89 17.99 -13.75 21.49
N ALA A 90 19.08 -12.98 21.65
CA ALA A 90 20.32 -13.48 22.23
C ALA A 90 20.19 -13.81 23.73
N PHE A 91 19.25 -13.16 24.45
CA PHE A 91 19.05 -13.30 25.89
C PHE A 91 17.57 -13.38 26.25
N CYS A 92 17.24 -14.12 27.31
CA CYS A 92 15.87 -14.20 27.82
C CYS A 92 15.55 -13.00 28.74
N PRO A 93 14.47 -12.24 28.49
CA PRO A 93 14.09 -11.09 29.33
C PRO A 93 13.57 -11.50 30.72
N SER A 94 13.17 -12.77 30.92
CA SER A 94 12.62 -13.23 32.20
C SER A 94 13.65 -13.87 33.12
N CYS A 95 14.70 -14.50 32.59
CA CYS A 95 15.73 -15.18 33.39
C CYS A 95 17.16 -14.66 33.14
N GLY A 96 17.36 -13.75 32.20
CA GLY A 96 18.66 -13.14 31.87
C GLY A 96 19.66 -14.07 31.16
N ARG A 97 19.36 -15.36 31.02
CA ARG A 97 20.27 -16.35 30.43
C ARG A 97 20.30 -16.23 28.89
N PRO A 98 21.46 -16.46 28.23
CA PRO A 98 21.55 -16.42 26.79
C PRO A 98 20.76 -17.58 26.18
N ILE A 99 19.98 -17.29 25.14
CA ILE A 99 19.24 -18.30 24.38
C ILE A 99 20.11 -18.60 23.17
N ALA A 100 20.97 -19.61 23.30
CA ALA A 100 21.94 -19.94 22.27
C ALA A 100 21.24 -20.27 20.94
N THR A 101 21.37 -19.35 19.97
CA THR A 101 21.20 -19.68 18.55
C THR A 101 22.39 -20.55 18.15
N ALA A 102 22.30 -21.85 18.40
CA ALA A 102 23.31 -22.82 17.96
C ALA A 102 23.22 -22.99 16.43
N ALA A 103 23.69 -21.99 15.69
CA ALA A 103 24.32 -22.23 14.41
C ALA A 103 25.74 -22.72 14.69
N VAL A 104 25.87 -24.01 15.00
CA VAL A 104 27.13 -24.71 14.77
C VAL A 104 27.23 -24.94 13.27
N PRO A 105 28.19 -24.35 12.54
CA PRO A 105 28.48 -24.82 11.19
C PRO A 105 28.99 -26.27 11.31
N PRO A 106 28.47 -27.23 10.53
CA PRO A 106 29.09 -28.55 10.46
C PRO A 106 30.45 -28.40 9.76
N MET A 107 31.53 -28.32 10.53
CA MET A 107 32.88 -28.53 9.99
C MET A 107 33.06 -30.01 9.63
N ALA A 108 33.44 -30.23 8.37
CA ALA A 108 34.24 -31.33 7.82
C ALA A 108 33.70 -32.78 7.88
N THR A 109 33.29 -33.29 6.72
CA THR A 109 33.33 -34.73 6.36
C THR A 109 34.20 -34.90 5.10
N PRO A 110 35.20 -35.81 5.08
CA PRO A 110 35.99 -36.12 3.88
C PRO A 110 35.19 -36.97 2.86
N PRO A 111 35.57 -36.98 1.57
CA PRO A 111 34.80 -37.62 0.51
C PRO A 111 35.12 -39.13 0.40
N GLY A 112 34.09 -39.93 0.13
CA GLY A 112 34.28 -41.27 -0.46
C GLY A 112 33.30 -42.33 0.05
N ALA A 113 32.19 -42.51 -0.68
CA ALA A 113 31.66 -43.80 -1.15
C ALA A 113 30.15 -43.69 -1.46
N ALA A 114 29.83 -43.66 -2.76
CA ALA A 114 28.54 -44.09 -3.32
C ALA A 114 28.60 -45.63 -3.56
N PRO A 115 27.50 -46.38 -3.84
CA PRO A 115 26.23 -45.92 -4.43
C PRO A 115 24.91 -46.52 -3.90
N SER A 116 23.81 -45.92 -4.38
CA SER A 116 22.39 -46.27 -4.22
C SER A 116 22.00 -47.70 -4.64
N PRO A 117 20.78 -48.13 -4.28
CA PRO A 117 19.78 -48.30 -5.35
C PRO A 117 18.37 -47.78 -5.02
N MET A 118 17.63 -47.59 -6.13
CA MET A 118 16.28 -47.05 -6.31
C MET A 118 15.18 -47.71 -5.47
N GLY A 119 14.17 -46.92 -5.08
CA GLY A 119 12.85 -47.36 -4.62
C GLY A 119 11.71 -46.60 -5.36
N PRO A 120 10.59 -47.27 -5.68
CA PRO A 120 9.58 -46.86 -6.69
C PRO A 120 8.61 -45.74 -6.26
N PRO A 121 7.83 -45.14 -7.21
CA PRO A 121 6.99 -43.97 -6.96
C PRO A 121 5.53 -44.29 -6.53
N ALA A 122 5.01 -43.41 -5.67
CA ALA A 122 3.62 -42.94 -5.49
C ALA A 122 2.50 -43.96 -5.15
N PRO A 123 1.48 -43.52 -4.38
CA PRO A 123 0.31 -43.00 -5.10
C PRO A 123 -0.23 -41.67 -4.54
N ALA A 124 -0.98 -41.02 -5.43
CA ALA A 124 -1.67 -39.75 -5.27
C ALA A 124 -2.82 -39.82 -4.26
N ALA A 125 -2.99 -38.73 -3.50
CA ALA A 125 -4.19 -38.45 -2.71
C ALA A 125 -4.70 -37.02 -3.01
N PRO A 126 -6.02 -36.77 -2.89
CA PRO A 126 -6.71 -35.79 -3.70
C PRO A 126 -7.02 -34.45 -2.99
N GLY A 127 -7.14 -33.39 -3.81
CA GLY A 127 -8.17 -32.36 -3.67
C GLY A 127 -8.04 -31.37 -2.51
N GLN A 128 -7.16 -30.37 -2.65
CA GLN A 128 -7.35 -29.09 -1.98
C GLN A 128 -8.07 -28.12 -2.93
N PRO A 129 -9.22 -27.54 -2.56
CA PRO A 129 -9.88 -26.54 -3.38
C PRO A 129 -9.06 -25.24 -3.34
N VAL A 130 -8.54 -24.86 -4.50
CA VAL A 130 -8.03 -23.51 -4.78
C VAL A 130 -9.20 -22.53 -4.73
N ILE A 131 -9.32 -21.79 -3.63
CA ILE A 131 -10.23 -20.65 -3.54
C ILE A 131 -9.55 -19.50 -4.28
N ALA A 132 -9.88 -19.35 -5.55
CA ALA A 132 -9.49 -18.20 -6.35
C ALA A 132 -10.16 -16.92 -5.80
N PRO A 133 -9.44 -15.78 -5.70
CA PRO A 133 -10.10 -14.50 -5.50
C PRO A 133 -10.92 -14.14 -6.74
N PRO A 134 -12.17 -13.67 -6.61
CA PRO A 134 -12.94 -13.24 -7.77
C PRO A 134 -12.31 -11.98 -8.37
N ALA A 135 -11.83 -12.12 -9.60
CA ALA A 135 -11.65 -11.02 -10.52
C ALA A 135 -13.05 -10.46 -10.87
N MET A 136 -13.43 -9.36 -10.22
CA MET A 136 -14.52 -8.48 -10.64
C MET A 136 -13.98 -7.06 -10.44
N GLY A 137 -13.59 -6.37 -11.51
CA GLY A 137 -14.55 -5.87 -12.48
C GLY A 137 -14.90 -4.46 -12.04
N VAL A 138 -13.97 -3.55 -12.30
CA VAL A 138 -14.17 -2.10 -12.18
C VAL A 138 -15.42 -1.70 -12.97
N PRO A 139 -16.46 -1.11 -12.36
CA PRO A 139 -17.41 -0.31 -13.10
C PRO A 139 -16.73 1.02 -13.43
N VAL A 140 -16.30 1.15 -14.69
CA VAL A 140 -15.98 2.43 -15.31
C VAL A 140 -17.30 3.20 -15.46
N PRO A 141 -17.47 4.41 -14.91
CA PRO A 141 -18.65 5.20 -15.21
C PRO A 141 -18.66 5.62 -16.69
N PRO A 142 -19.83 5.71 -17.35
CA PRO A 142 -19.91 6.15 -18.73
C PRO A 142 -19.61 7.65 -18.82
N SER A 143 -18.56 7.98 -19.59
CA SER A 143 -18.38 9.28 -20.23
C SER A 143 -19.70 9.75 -20.84
N GLN A 144 -20.27 10.82 -20.30
CA GLN A 144 -21.25 11.63 -21.01
C GLN A 144 -20.76 13.08 -21.07
N ALA A 145 -20.19 13.37 -22.23
CA ALA A 145 -20.30 14.61 -23.00
C ALA A 145 -20.72 15.87 -22.22
N VAL A 146 -19.71 16.60 -21.74
CA VAL A 146 -19.84 18.06 -21.61
C VAL A 146 -19.44 18.70 -22.93
N THR A 147 -20.42 19.36 -23.55
CA THR A 147 -20.29 20.20 -24.75
C THR A 147 -19.29 21.34 -24.53
N ALA A 148 -18.36 21.49 -25.48
CA ALA A 148 -17.44 22.63 -25.63
C ALA A 148 -18.19 23.96 -25.92
N PRO A 149 -17.61 25.18 -25.74
CA PRO A 149 -16.44 25.70 -26.52
C PRO A 149 -15.53 26.73 -25.76
N PRO A 150 -14.59 27.47 -26.38
CA PRO A 150 -13.35 27.01 -27.04
C PRO A 150 -12.05 27.71 -26.53
N ALA A 151 -10.91 27.16 -26.98
CA ALA A 151 -9.60 27.79 -27.27
C ALA A 151 -8.81 28.51 -26.15
N MET A 152 -7.67 27.93 -25.76
CA MET A 152 -6.31 28.45 -26.02
C MET A 152 -5.27 27.57 -25.31
N GLY A 153 -4.24 27.11 -26.04
CA GLY A 153 -3.04 26.51 -25.46
C GLY A 153 -2.49 25.31 -26.24
N SER A 154 -1.66 25.62 -27.24
CA SER A 154 -0.74 24.84 -28.08
C SER A 154 -0.49 23.32 -27.84
N PRO A 155 -0.22 22.56 -28.91
CA PRO A 155 0.16 21.16 -28.83
C PRO A 155 1.63 21.01 -28.44
N VAL A 156 1.93 20.10 -27.51
CA VAL A 156 3.27 19.52 -27.35
C VAL A 156 3.20 18.09 -27.87
N THR A 157 3.91 17.86 -28.97
CA THR A 157 4.06 16.59 -29.67
C THR A 157 4.82 15.59 -28.78
N PRO A 158 4.44 14.31 -28.74
CA PRO A 158 5.17 13.28 -27.99
C PRO A 158 6.16 12.57 -28.92
N GLU A 159 7.44 12.91 -28.86
CA GLU A 159 8.45 12.26 -29.68
C GLU A 159 9.59 11.71 -28.80
N LYS A 160 9.53 10.38 -28.60
CA LYS A 160 10.65 9.47 -28.27
C LYS A 160 11.25 9.47 -26.84
N GLY A 161 10.42 9.21 -25.83
CA GLY A 161 10.89 9.03 -24.45
C GLY A 161 11.66 7.71 -24.17
N ARG A 162 12.75 7.81 -23.41
CA ARG A 162 13.48 6.66 -22.81
C ARG A 162 12.67 6.06 -21.67
N LYS A 163 12.95 4.81 -21.26
CA LYS A 163 12.26 4.19 -20.11
C LYS A 163 13.14 4.22 -18.87
N CYS A 164 12.54 4.48 -17.71
CA CYS A 164 13.25 4.41 -16.44
C CYS A 164 13.76 2.98 -16.20
N PRO A 165 15.05 2.76 -15.92
CA PRO A 165 15.58 1.43 -15.62
C PRO A 165 15.10 0.87 -14.26
N ARG A 166 14.58 1.73 -13.37
CA ARG A 166 14.11 1.33 -12.03
C ARG A 166 12.63 0.99 -11.97
N CYS A 167 11.77 1.70 -12.70
CA CYS A 167 10.31 1.50 -12.63
C CYS A 167 9.61 1.32 -13.99
N GLY A 168 10.33 1.46 -15.11
CA GLY A 168 9.80 1.25 -16.45
C GLY A 168 8.93 2.39 -17.00
N SER A 169 8.70 3.48 -16.25
CA SER A 169 7.92 4.62 -16.73
C SER A 169 8.63 5.37 -17.86
N ALA A 170 7.83 5.96 -18.76
CA ALA A 170 8.35 6.81 -19.83
C ALA A 170 8.99 8.06 -19.23
N LEU A 171 10.21 8.36 -19.67
CA LEU A 171 10.97 9.55 -19.34
C LEU A 171 11.13 10.41 -20.57
N ASP A 172 11.14 11.71 -20.32
CA ASP A 172 11.53 12.71 -21.30
C ASP A 172 13.04 12.61 -21.61
N GLU A 173 13.48 12.97 -22.81
CA GLU A 173 14.86 12.76 -23.26
C GLU A 173 15.90 13.53 -22.42
N ASP A 174 15.49 14.65 -21.81
CA ASP A 174 16.33 15.53 -20.97
C ASP A 174 16.06 15.40 -19.45
N ALA A 175 15.21 14.45 -19.03
CA ALA A 175 14.92 14.26 -17.62
C ALA A 175 16.13 13.67 -16.86
N LEU A 176 16.64 14.39 -15.86
CA LEU A 176 17.72 13.94 -14.94
C LEU A 176 17.19 13.03 -13.81
N PHE A 177 15.88 13.05 -13.58
CA PHE A 177 15.19 12.27 -12.54
C PHE A 177 13.86 11.76 -13.07
N CYS A 178 13.48 10.54 -12.69
CA CYS A 178 12.17 9.98 -13.03
C CYS A 178 11.08 10.66 -12.20
N GLY A 179 10.13 11.32 -12.87
CA GLY A 179 8.97 11.95 -12.20
C GLY A 179 8.01 10.97 -11.51
N ASN A 180 8.10 9.67 -11.81
CA ASN A 180 7.25 8.65 -11.20
C ASN A 180 7.86 7.98 -9.96
N CYS A 181 9.15 7.61 -10.00
CA CYS A 181 9.80 6.88 -8.89
C CYS A 181 10.91 7.66 -8.18
N GLY A 182 11.24 8.86 -8.65
CA GLY A 182 12.29 9.70 -8.07
C GLY A 182 13.71 9.20 -8.29
N ALA A 183 13.90 8.10 -9.03
CA ALA A 183 15.24 7.60 -9.35
C ALA A 183 15.98 8.61 -10.25
N LYS A 184 17.23 8.92 -9.89
CA LYS A 184 18.13 9.67 -10.77
C LYS A 184 18.39 8.82 -12.01
N VAL A 185 18.27 9.43 -13.17
CA VAL A 185 18.56 8.79 -14.44
C VAL A 185 19.79 9.45 -15.03
N GLU A 186 20.82 8.65 -15.24
CA GLU A 186 22.01 9.09 -15.95
C GLU A 186 21.71 9.02 -17.44
N ALA A 187 21.93 10.14 -18.13
CA ALA A 187 21.70 10.30 -19.57
C ALA A 187 22.66 9.44 -20.38
#